data_AF-A0A5C8ZW81-F1
#
_entry.id   AF-A0A5C8ZW81-F1
#
_cell.length_a   1.000
_cell.length_b   1.000
_cell.length_c   1.000
_cell.angle_alpha   90.00
_cell.angle_beta   90.00
_cell.angle_gamma   90.00
#
_symmetry.space_group_name_H-M   'P 1'
#
loop_
_entity.id
_entity.type
_entity.pdbx_description
1 polymer ?
#
loop_
_entity_poly.entity_id
_entity_poly.type
_entity_poly.pdbx_seq_one_letter_code
_entity_poly.pdbx_strand_id
1 'polypeptide(L)'
;MLRLLPLIAVVAIGYWYYTNHMQPRSLSPTDQARENARLMEGCIRNETRSAGVAGMAGLASDAGDVESECADKLGLQMDEGTWQRK
;
A
#
# COMPACT_ATOMS: atom_id res chain seq x y z
N MET A 1 -22.04 -15.15 -43.81
CA MET A 1 -21.38 -15.52 -42.53
C MET A 1 -19.87 -15.30 -42.55
N LEU A 2 -19.16 -15.54 -43.66
CA LEU A 2 -17.69 -15.38 -43.74
C LEU A 2 -17.15 -13.95 -43.49
N ARG A 3 -17.96 -12.90 -43.70
CA ARG A 3 -17.54 -11.49 -43.54
C ARG A 3 -17.37 -11.04 -42.07
N LEU A 4 -17.87 -11.82 -41.11
CA LEU A 4 -17.76 -11.51 -39.68
C LEU A 4 -16.48 -12.06 -39.03
N LEU A 5 -15.83 -13.05 -39.65
CA LEU A 5 -14.56 -13.62 -39.20
C LEU A 5 -13.44 -12.59 -38.95
N PRO A 6 -13.18 -11.62 -39.84
CA PRO A 6 -12.11 -10.65 -39.61
C PRO A 6 -12.43 -9.71 -38.43
N LEU A 7 -13.70 -9.36 -38.22
CA LEU A 7 -14.13 -8.52 -37.10
C LEU A 7 -13.91 -9.24 -35.76
N ILE A 8 -14.27 -10.51 -35.68
CA ILE A 8 -14.07 -11.32 -34.48
C ILE A 8 -12.58 -11.49 -34.17
N ALA A 9 -11.75 -11.69 -35.20
CA ALA A 9 -10.30 -11.79 -35.04
C ALA A 9 -9.68 -10.51 -34.45
N VAL A 10 -10.08 -9.34 -34.96
CA VAL A 10 -9.56 -8.05 -34.46
C VAL A 10 -9.99 -7.81 -33.01
N VAL A 11 -11.24 -8.12 -32.65
CA VAL A 11 -11.73 -7.96 -31.27
C VAL A 11 -11.02 -8.90 -30.31
N ALA A 12 -10.79 -10.16 -30.71
CA ALA A 12 -10.06 -11.13 -29.89
C ALA A 12 -8.60 -10.72 -29.64
N ILE A 13 -7.91 -10.21 -30.67
CA ILE A 13 -6.53 -9.73 -30.57
C ILE A 13 -6.45 -8.48 -29.69
N GLY A 14 -7.37 -7.53 -29.88
CA GLY A 14 -7.43 -6.31 -29.08
C GLY A 14 -7.71 -6.60 -27.60
N TYR A 15 -8.62 -7.54 -27.32
CA TYR A 15 -8.93 -7.97 -25.96
C TYR A 15 -7.72 -8.66 -25.30
N TRP A 16 -7.05 -9.57 -26.00
CA TRP A 16 -5.85 -10.24 -25.50
C TRP A 16 -4.74 -9.22 -25.17
N TYR A 17 -4.47 -8.28 -26.08
CA TYR A 17 -3.47 -7.24 -25.85
C TYR A 17 -3.80 -6.37 -24.65
N TYR A 18 -5.05 -5.93 -24.52
CA TYR A 18 -5.50 -5.10 -23.39
C TYR A 18 -5.36 -5.86 -22.06
N THR A 19 -5.85 -7.09 -21.98
CA THR A 19 -5.76 -7.89 -20.74
C THR A 19 -4.33 -8.20 -20.32
N ASN A 20 -3.44 -8.45 -21.29
CA ASN A 20 -2.06 -8.84 -21.00
C ASN A 20 -1.15 -7.64 -20.70
N HIS A 21 -1.49 -6.44 -21.16
CA HIS A 21 -0.72 -5.21 -20.87
C HIS A 21 -1.29 -4.36 -19.74
N MET A 22 -2.57 -4.50 -19.41
CA MET A 22 -3.21 -3.79 -18.29
C MET A 22 -3.26 -4.60 -17.00
N GLN A 23 -2.56 -5.74 -16.90
CA GLN A 23 -2.34 -6.34 -15.59
C GLN A 23 -1.60 -5.30 -14.72
N PRO A 24 -2.25 -4.78 -13.66
CA PRO A 24 -1.56 -3.90 -12.75
C PRO A 24 -0.38 -4.70 -12.22
N ARG A 25 0.84 -4.16 -12.36
CA ARG A 25 2.02 -4.76 -11.74
C ARG A 25 1.68 -4.89 -10.26
N SER A 26 1.32 -6.09 -9.82
CA SER A 26 1.18 -6.41 -8.42
C SER A 26 2.54 -6.07 -7.83
N LEU A 27 2.60 -5.04 -6.97
CA LEU A 27 3.85 -4.68 -6.32
C LEU A 27 4.41 -5.96 -5.70
N SER A 28 5.69 -6.21 -5.93
CA SER A 28 6.34 -7.37 -5.33
C SER A 28 6.11 -7.32 -3.81
N PRO A 29 6.02 -8.47 -3.12
CA PRO A 29 5.83 -8.49 -1.66
C PRO A 29 6.86 -7.61 -0.93
N THR A 30 8.08 -7.56 -1.47
CA THR A 30 9.17 -6.69 -1.00
C THR A 30 8.91 -5.20 -1.22
N ASP A 31 8.31 -4.80 -2.34
CA ASP A 31 7.97 -3.40 -2.59
C ASP A 31 6.78 -2.96 -1.73
N GLN A 32 5.80 -3.83 -1.51
CA GLN A 32 4.68 -3.58 -0.59
C GLN A 32 5.18 -3.41 0.86
N ALA A 33 6.07 -4.29 1.33
CA ALA A 33 6.65 -4.16 2.67
C ALA A 33 7.43 -2.84 2.85
N ARG A 34 8.19 -2.43 1.82
CA ARG A 34 8.89 -1.13 1.83
C ARG A 34 7.95 0.06 1.83
N GLU A 35 6.87 -0.01 1.08
CA GLU A 35 5.85 1.03 1.05
C GLU A 35 5.13 1.14 2.41
N ASN A 36 4.74 0.00 2.99
CA ASN A 36 4.14 -0.07 4.32
C ASN A 36 5.07 0.50 5.40
N ALA A 37 6.37 0.18 5.35
CA ALA A 37 7.37 0.76 6.27
C ALA A 37 7.46 2.28 6.15
N ARG A 38 7.43 2.82 4.92
CA ARG A 38 7.43 4.28 4.69
C ARG A 38 6.16 4.95 5.23
N LEU A 39 5.01 4.31 5.07
CA LEU A 39 3.73 4.81 5.62
C LEU A 39 3.78 4.84 7.15
N MET A 40 4.31 3.79 7.78
CA MET A 40 4.52 3.73 9.23
C MET A 40 5.44 4.85 9.72
N GLU A 41 6.63 5.01 9.14
CA GLU A 41 7.56 6.08 9.51
C GLU A 41 6.94 7.47 9.35
N GLY A 42 6.13 7.68 8.30
CA GLY A 42 5.41 8.92 8.06
C GLY A 42 4.36 9.20 9.13
N CYS A 43 3.57 8.18 9.52
CA CYS A 43 2.59 8.29 10.59
C CYS A 43 3.25 8.61 11.93
N ILE A 44 4.27 7.83 12.33
CA ILE A 44 4.97 8.01 13.61
C ILE A 44 5.56 9.43 13.68
N ARG A 45 6.20 9.89 12.60
CA ARG A 45 6.79 11.23 12.55
C ARG A 45 5.73 12.32 12.68
N ASN A 46 4.56 12.14 12.06
CA ASN A 46 3.48 13.09 12.15
C ASN A 46 2.91 13.16 13.57
N GLU A 47 2.69 12.01 14.21
CA GLU A 47 2.20 11.92 15.59
C GLU A 47 3.21 12.48 16.61
N THR A 48 4.49 12.21 16.40
CA THR A 48 5.55 12.77 17.26
C THR A 48 5.64 14.29 17.10
N ARG A 49 5.44 14.79 15.87
CA ARG A 49 5.46 16.23 15.58
C ARG A 49 4.22 16.94 16.12
N SER A 50 3.03 16.36 16.00
CA SER A 50 1.80 16.92 16.56
C SER A 50 1.87 16.96 18.09
N ALA A 51 2.39 15.91 18.73
CA ALA A 51 2.64 15.88 20.17
C ALA A 51 3.61 17.00 20.62
N GLY A 52 4.69 17.24 19.85
CA GLY A 52 5.66 18.29 20.13
C GLY A 52 5.12 19.72 19.94
N VAL A 53 4.22 19.94 18.98
CA VAL A 53 3.61 21.26 18.72
C VAL A 53 2.47 21.56 19.70
N ALA A 54 1.77 20.55 20.22
CA ALA A 54 0.67 20.71 21.17
C ALA A 54 1.11 21.09 22.60
N GLY A 55 2.41 21.33 22.85
CA GLY A 55 2.92 21.69 24.19
C GLY A 55 2.84 20.56 25.22
N MET A 56 2.51 19.34 24.77
CA MET A 56 2.43 18.12 25.58
C MET A 56 3.81 17.44 25.70
N ALA A 57 4.87 18.22 25.95
CA ALA A 57 6.24 17.70 26.08
C ALA A 57 6.45 16.74 27.28
N GLY A 58 5.42 16.55 28.13
CA GLY A 58 5.40 15.60 29.26
C GLY A 58 4.54 14.35 29.02
N LEU A 59 3.76 14.29 27.94
CA LEU A 59 3.09 13.07 27.48
C LEU A 59 3.82 12.57 26.23
N ALA A 60 5.12 12.30 26.36
CA ALA A 60 5.82 11.53 25.36
C ALA A 60 5.15 10.15 25.32
N SER A 61 4.11 10.03 24.48
CA SER A 61 3.47 8.75 24.18
C SER A 61 4.59 7.80 23.84
N ASP A 62 4.66 6.68 24.56
CA ASP A 62 5.75 5.74 24.44
C ASP A 62 5.91 5.39 22.95
N ALA A 63 7.15 5.27 22.46
CA ALA A 63 7.37 5.07 21.03
C ALA A 63 6.64 3.81 20.53
N GLY A 64 6.46 2.81 21.41
CA GLY A 64 5.65 1.62 21.15
C GLY A 64 4.14 1.89 21.05
N ASP A 65 3.60 2.85 21.80
CA ASP A 65 2.17 3.21 21.73
C ASP A 65 1.86 3.89 20.40
N VAL A 66 2.71 4.83 19.97
CA VAL A 66 2.57 5.53 18.68
C VAL A 66 2.70 4.56 17.50
N GLU A 67 3.64 3.60 17.59
CA GLU A 67 3.81 2.57 16.57
C GLU A 67 2.56 1.68 16.47
N SER A 68 1.99 1.24 17.60
CA SER A 68 0.77 0.42 17.61
C SER A 68 -0.45 1.17 17.06
N GLU A 69 -0.59 2.45 17.40
CA GLU A 69 -1.70 3.29 16.92
C GLU A 69 -1.59 3.56 15.42
N CYS A 70 -0.37 3.81 14.93
CA CYS A 70 -0.11 3.94 13.50
C CYS A 70 -0.35 2.64 12.72
N ALA A 71 0.04 1.51 13.30
CA ALA A 71 -0.23 0.19 12.73
C ALA A 71 -1.74 -0.06 12.59
N ASP A 72 -2.53 0.26 13.61
CA ASP A 72 -4.00 0.16 13.56
C ASP A 72 -4.63 1.15 12.56
N LYS A 73 -4.18 2.41 12.53
CA LYS A 73 -4.66 3.42 11.56
C LYS A 73 -4.41 3.01 10.11
N LEU A 74 -3.27 2.38 9.84
CA LEU A 74 -2.89 1.93 8.50
C LEU A 74 -3.38 0.51 8.18
N GLY A 75 -3.98 -0.20 9.13
CA GLY A 75 -4.39 -1.59 8.97
C GLY A 75 -3.21 -2.54 8.74
N LEU A 76 -2.07 -2.25 9.37
CA LEU A 76 -0.82 -2.99 9.23
C LEU A 76 -0.53 -3.80 10.50
N GLN A 77 0.15 -4.94 10.35
CA GLN A 77 0.75 -5.70 11.44
C GLN A 77 2.22 -5.99 11.14
N MET A 78 3.03 -6.05 12.19
CA MET A 78 4.41 -6.51 12.07
C MET A 78 4.40 -8.04 12.03
N ASP A 79 4.83 -8.62 10.91
CA ASP A 79 4.99 -10.07 10.73
C ASP A 79 6.37 -10.39 10.16
N GLU A 80 7.10 -11.27 10.84
CA GLU A 80 8.48 -11.66 10.52
C GLU A 80 9.45 -10.47 10.27
N GLY A 81 9.22 -9.33 10.94
CA GLY A 81 10.02 -8.10 10.76
C GLY A 81 9.64 -7.25 9.56
N THR A 82 8.48 -7.51 8.93
CA THR A 82 7.91 -6.71 7.85
C THR A 82 6.50 -6.24 8.16
N TRP A 83 6.15 -5.02 7.74
CA TRP A 83 4.78 -4.51 7.86
C TRP A 83 3.91 -5.13 6.77
N GLN A 84 3.00 -6.01 7.17
CA GLN A 84 1.99 -6.66 6.33
C GLN A 84 0.63 -6.04 6.59
N ARG A 85 -0.32 -6.14 5.64
CA ARG A 85 -1.72 -5.79 5.95
C ARG A 85 -2.35 -6.86 6.84
N LYS A 86 -3.15 -6.41 7.80
CA LYS A 86 -4.03 -7.27 8.62
C LYS A 86 -5.13 -7.89 7.78
#